data_AF-A0A6C0PWI7-F1
#
_entry.id   AF-A0A6C0PWI7-F1
#
_cell.length_a   1.000
_cell.length_b   1.000
_cell.length_c   1.000
_cell.angle_alpha   90.00
_cell.angle_beta   90.00
_cell.angle_gamma   90.00
#
_symmetry.space_group_name_H-M   'P 1'
#
loop_
_entity.id
_entity.type
_entity.pdbx_description
1 polymer ?
#
loop_
_entity_poly.entity_id
_entity_poly.type
_entity_poly.pdbx_seq_one_letter_code
_entity_poly.pdbx_strand_id
1 'polypeptide(L)'
;MLDGDCVWQREPLPSSVLTSFTRYSELPAKGGKGPILIAATVVVHREVSDAEWEMARTLEEALRCPEQQLSQDERLTGLLSAGLPFGVGQFSSDDSISESGEYHSDALGGPHYYIWGQSRLGKVTVSAVGKGSKGRAPEEIDTAVTEATGVMLAVAEDELEGPR
;
A
#
# COMPACT_ATOMS: atom_id res chain seq x y z
N MET A 1 1.61 -0.16 13.14
CA MET A 1 0.17 -0.52 13.07
C MET A 1 -0.64 0.70 13.47
N LEU A 2 -1.96 0.69 13.26
CA LEU A 2 -2.87 1.73 13.74
C LEU A 2 -3.23 1.50 15.21
N ASP A 3 -3.07 2.50 16.06
CA ASP A 3 -3.53 2.43 17.45
C ASP A 3 -5.06 2.58 17.58
N GLY A 4 -5.55 2.64 18.82
CA GLY A 4 -6.98 2.81 19.13
C GLY A 4 -7.57 4.14 18.66
N ASP A 5 -6.72 5.15 18.43
CA ASP A 5 -7.08 6.48 17.96
C ASP A 5 -6.86 6.62 16.44
N CYS A 6 -6.62 5.50 15.73
CA CYS A 6 -6.38 5.44 14.30
C CYS A 6 -5.15 6.26 13.84
N VAL A 7 -4.13 6.32 14.69
CA VAL A 7 -2.82 6.93 14.38
C VAL A 7 -1.82 5.85 14.05
N TRP A 8 -1.04 6.06 12.98
CA TRP A 8 0.02 5.14 12.59
C TRP A 8 1.19 5.21 13.58
N GLN A 9 1.47 4.06 14.20
CA GLN A 9 2.57 3.88 15.13
C GLN A 9 3.71 3.07 14.52
N ARG A 10 4.95 3.49 14.83
CA ARG A 10 6.15 2.70 14.55
C ARG A 10 6.39 1.71 15.68
N GLU A 11 6.19 0.45 15.38
CA GLU A 11 6.36 -0.66 16.33
C GLU A 11 7.47 -1.61 15.86
N PRO A 12 8.04 -2.44 16.76
CA PRO A 12 8.87 -3.56 16.35
C PRO A 12 8.14 -4.47 15.37
N LEU A 13 8.89 -5.18 14.51
CA LEU A 13 8.29 -6.16 13.62
C LEU A 13 7.55 -7.22 14.43
N PRO A 14 6.29 -7.57 14.05
CA PRO A 14 5.57 -8.66 14.68
C PRO A 14 6.38 -9.96 14.61
N SER A 15 6.19 -10.86 15.58
CA SER A 15 6.93 -12.13 15.60
C SER A 15 6.68 -13.00 14.37
N SER A 16 5.57 -12.80 13.67
CA SER A 16 5.21 -13.48 12.42
C SER A 16 5.97 -12.96 11.18
N VAL A 17 6.65 -11.81 11.29
CA VAL A 17 7.39 -11.17 10.20
C VAL A 17 8.89 -11.47 10.34
N LEU A 18 9.51 -11.98 9.28
CA LEU A 18 10.96 -12.17 9.20
C LEU A 18 11.68 -10.86 8.87
N THR A 19 11.16 -10.13 7.91
CA THR A 19 11.67 -8.82 7.51
C THR A 19 10.59 -7.99 6.84
N SER A 20 10.71 -6.67 6.96
CA SER A 20 9.91 -5.71 6.21
C SER A 20 10.82 -4.61 5.70
N PHE A 21 10.57 -4.18 4.46
CA PHE A 21 11.36 -3.18 3.80
C PHE A 21 10.47 -2.22 3.03
N THR A 22 10.60 -0.94 3.33
CA THR A 22 9.89 0.14 2.63
C THR A 22 10.86 1.04 1.88
N ARG A 23 10.52 1.35 0.64
CA ARG A 23 11.21 2.34 -0.19
C ARG A 23 10.24 3.47 -0.54
N TYR A 24 10.74 4.69 -0.42
CA TYR A 24 10.02 5.89 -0.80
C TYR A 24 10.59 6.38 -2.13
N SER A 25 9.70 6.77 -3.03
CA SER A 25 10.04 7.38 -4.30
C SER A 25 9.05 8.49 -4.63
N GLU A 26 9.43 9.37 -5.55
CA GLU A 26 8.55 10.43 -6.02
C GLU A 26 8.62 10.55 -7.53
N LEU A 27 7.50 10.90 -8.13
CA LEU A 27 7.48 11.57 -9.43
C LEU A 27 7.54 13.07 -9.16
N PRO A 28 8.66 13.77 -9.49
CA PRO A 28 8.79 15.18 -9.17
C PRO A 28 7.74 16.07 -9.84
N ALA A 29 7.50 17.23 -9.25
CA ALA A 29 6.62 18.25 -9.81
C ALA A 29 7.11 18.69 -11.20
N LYS A 30 6.21 18.68 -12.19
CA LYS A 30 6.53 19.03 -13.58
C LYS A 30 5.28 19.53 -14.31
N GLY A 31 5.46 20.53 -15.18
CA GLY A 31 4.39 21.02 -16.04
C GLY A 31 3.18 21.60 -15.28
N GLY A 32 3.42 22.21 -14.11
CA GLY A 32 2.36 22.77 -13.27
C GLY A 32 1.63 21.75 -12.38
N LYS A 33 1.95 20.46 -12.49
CA LYS A 33 1.48 19.41 -11.58
C LYS A 33 2.44 19.25 -10.41
N GLY A 34 1.90 19.03 -9.20
CA GLY A 34 2.71 18.69 -8.03
C GLY A 34 3.30 17.27 -8.11
N PRO A 35 4.02 16.82 -7.07
CA PRO A 35 4.62 15.49 -7.05
C PRO A 35 3.59 14.37 -6.90
N ILE A 36 3.94 13.14 -7.28
CA ILE A 36 3.26 11.93 -6.78
C ILE A 36 4.21 11.28 -5.80
N LEU A 37 3.78 11.06 -4.57
CA LEU A 37 4.58 10.36 -3.57
C LEU A 37 4.20 8.89 -3.56
N ILE A 38 5.20 8.02 -3.67
CA ILE A 38 5.02 6.57 -3.63
C ILE A 38 5.78 6.01 -2.44
N ALA A 39 5.16 5.09 -1.69
CA ALA A 39 5.90 4.20 -0.80
C ALA A 39 5.58 2.75 -1.16
N ALA A 40 6.61 1.97 -1.42
CA ALA A 40 6.52 0.57 -1.78
C ALA A 40 7.10 -0.27 -0.64
N THR A 41 6.35 -1.25 -0.15
CA THR A 41 6.72 -2.09 0.98
C THR A 41 6.69 -3.56 0.58
N VAL A 42 7.70 -4.30 1.01
CA VAL A 42 7.74 -5.76 0.94
C VAL A 42 7.81 -6.30 2.36
N VAL A 43 6.99 -7.30 2.66
CA VAL A 43 7.01 -8.03 3.93
C VAL A 43 7.20 -9.51 3.66
N VAL A 44 8.16 -10.12 4.33
CA VAL A 44 8.38 -11.57 4.30
C VAL A 44 7.92 -12.14 5.63
N HIS A 45 6.95 -13.04 5.56
CA HIS A 45 6.34 -13.70 6.71
C HIS A 45 7.02 -15.04 7.00
N ARG A 46 6.89 -15.52 8.24
CA ARG A 46 7.42 -16.82 8.64
C ARG A 46 6.67 -17.95 7.98
N GLU A 47 5.34 -17.89 7.98
CA GLU A 47 4.47 -18.87 7.34
C GLU A 47 3.47 -18.24 6.37
N VAL A 48 2.89 -19.06 5.49
CA VAL A 48 1.86 -18.58 4.54
C VAL A 48 0.62 -18.10 5.29
N SER A 49 0.22 -18.82 6.34
CA SER A 49 -0.91 -18.42 7.17
C SER A 49 -0.71 -17.08 7.88
N ASP A 50 0.54 -16.70 8.18
CA ASP A 50 0.84 -15.38 8.74
C ASP A 50 0.55 -14.26 7.73
N ALA A 51 0.90 -14.48 6.46
CA ALA A 51 0.60 -13.56 5.37
C ALA A 51 -0.91 -13.48 5.11
N GLU A 52 -1.63 -14.60 5.15
CA GLU A 52 -3.10 -14.63 5.04
C GLU A 52 -3.77 -13.82 6.17
N TRP A 53 -3.32 -14.00 7.41
CA TRP A 53 -3.82 -13.25 8.55
C TRP A 53 -3.52 -11.76 8.47
N GLU A 54 -2.38 -11.38 7.87
CA GLU A 54 -2.06 -9.98 7.61
C GLU A 54 -3.05 -9.35 6.62
N MET A 55 -3.29 -10.00 5.47
CA MET A 55 -4.29 -9.54 4.50
C MET A 55 -5.68 -9.35 5.12
N ALA A 56 -6.13 -10.33 5.93
CA ALA A 56 -7.43 -10.25 6.61
C ALA A 56 -7.51 -9.08 7.60
N ARG A 57 -6.46 -8.88 8.42
CA ARG A 57 -6.42 -7.78 9.40
C ARG A 57 -6.44 -6.41 8.73
N THR A 58 -5.79 -6.26 7.58
CA THR A 58 -5.78 -4.97 6.86
C THR A 58 -7.19 -4.54 6.46
N LEU A 59 -8.05 -5.47 6.01
CA LEU A 59 -9.46 -5.17 5.73
C LEU A 59 -10.25 -4.78 6.98
N GLU A 60 -9.99 -5.44 8.11
CA GLU A 60 -10.63 -5.10 9.38
C GLU A 60 -10.19 -3.73 9.91
N GLU A 61 -8.91 -3.39 9.77
CA GLU A 61 -8.36 -2.09 10.19
C GLU A 61 -8.97 -0.94 9.40
N ALA A 62 -9.16 -1.09 8.08
CA ALA A 62 -9.82 -0.09 7.25
C ALA A 62 -11.27 0.18 7.69
N LEU A 63 -12.01 -0.85 8.10
CA LEU A 63 -13.37 -0.71 8.63
C LEU A 63 -13.40 -0.05 10.01
N ARG A 64 -12.40 -0.32 10.85
CA ARG A 64 -12.26 0.30 12.17
C ARG A 64 -11.85 1.77 12.09
N CYS A 65 -10.99 2.10 11.12
CA CYS A 65 -10.36 3.40 10.95
C CYS A 65 -10.61 3.96 9.53
N PRO A 66 -11.84 4.44 9.25
CA PRO A 66 -12.18 5.06 7.96
C PRO A 66 -11.48 6.41 7.72
N GLU A 67 -10.93 6.99 8.80
CA GLU A 67 -9.99 8.10 8.79
C GLU A 67 -8.73 7.65 9.53
N GLN A 68 -7.55 7.99 9.00
CA GLN A 68 -6.27 7.56 9.56
C GLN A 68 -5.27 8.72 9.61
N GLN A 69 -4.57 8.86 10.71
CA GLN A 69 -3.50 9.84 10.86
C GLN A 69 -2.15 9.17 10.54
N LEU A 70 -1.47 9.59 9.47
CA LEU A 70 -0.20 9.01 9.02
C LEU A 70 1.00 9.59 9.77
N SER A 71 0.96 10.89 10.06
CA SER A 71 1.96 11.65 10.82
C SER A 71 1.28 12.86 11.46
N GLN A 72 1.99 13.78 12.11
CA GLN A 72 1.36 15.01 12.63
C GLN A 72 0.74 15.89 11.53
N ASP A 73 1.26 15.80 10.30
CA ASP A 73 0.95 16.72 9.21
C ASP A 73 0.23 16.03 8.03
N GLU A 74 -0.04 14.73 8.14
CA GLU A 74 -0.63 13.92 7.07
C GLU A 74 -1.76 13.04 7.58
N ARG A 75 -2.91 13.08 6.91
CA ARG A 75 -4.08 12.24 7.22
C ARG A 75 -4.78 11.74 5.96
N LEU A 76 -5.49 10.63 6.13
CA LEU A 76 -6.35 10.00 5.13
C LEU A 76 -7.80 10.08 5.57
N THR A 77 -8.70 10.35 4.63
CA THR A 77 -10.15 10.36 4.87
C THR A 77 -10.92 9.70 3.74
N GLY A 78 -12.17 9.34 4.02
CA GLY A 78 -13.07 8.77 3.03
C GLY A 78 -12.56 7.44 2.48
N LEU A 79 -11.87 6.66 3.32
CA LEU A 79 -11.25 5.41 2.90
C LEU A 79 -12.32 4.38 2.50
N LEU A 80 -12.11 3.78 1.35
CA LEU A 80 -12.92 2.70 0.80
C LEU A 80 -12.01 1.53 0.46
N SER A 81 -12.10 0.46 1.24
CA SER A 81 -11.33 -0.76 1.06
C SER A 81 -12.12 -1.84 0.31
N ALA A 82 -11.46 -2.52 -0.62
CA ALA A 82 -11.99 -3.62 -1.41
C ALA A 82 -11.00 -4.78 -1.45
N GLY A 83 -11.42 -5.96 -0.97
CA GLY A 83 -10.69 -7.21 -1.14
C GLY A 83 -11.07 -7.89 -2.45
N LEU A 84 -10.07 -8.36 -3.20
CA LEU A 84 -10.22 -9.17 -4.41
C LEU A 84 -9.54 -10.53 -4.17
N PRO A 85 -10.28 -11.52 -3.64
CA PRO A 85 -9.75 -12.87 -3.46
C PRO A 85 -9.50 -13.54 -4.82
N PHE A 86 -8.46 -14.36 -4.93
CA PHE A 86 -8.11 -15.15 -6.12
C PHE A 86 -7.74 -14.35 -7.38
N GLY A 87 -6.87 -13.34 -7.26
CA GLY A 87 -6.15 -12.76 -8.41
C GLY A 87 -7.00 -12.07 -9.48
N VAL A 88 -8.24 -11.68 -9.18
CA VAL A 88 -9.07 -10.92 -10.12
C VAL A 88 -8.43 -9.54 -10.35
N GLY A 89 -7.73 -9.37 -11.47
CA GLY A 89 -7.04 -8.11 -11.84
C GLY A 89 -5.51 -8.15 -11.72
N GLN A 90 -4.93 -9.16 -11.06
CA GLN A 90 -3.50 -9.44 -10.98
C GLN A 90 -3.28 -10.95 -11.09
N PHE A 91 -2.89 -11.41 -12.29
CA PHE A 91 -2.93 -12.82 -12.69
C PHE A 91 -1.95 -13.76 -11.95
N SER A 92 -1.02 -13.23 -11.14
CA SER A 92 -0.01 -14.01 -10.42
C SER A 92 -0.06 -13.91 -8.88
N SER A 93 -1.00 -13.15 -8.30
CA SER A 93 -1.13 -13.06 -6.84
C SER A 93 -2.15 -14.07 -6.29
N ASP A 94 -1.88 -14.62 -5.11
CA ASP A 94 -2.86 -15.45 -4.39
C ASP A 94 -4.08 -14.62 -3.96
N ASP A 95 -3.84 -13.43 -3.41
CA ASP A 95 -4.84 -12.47 -2.94
C ASP A 95 -4.41 -11.04 -3.22
N SER A 96 -5.36 -10.13 -3.42
CA SER A 96 -5.10 -8.70 -3.51
C SER A 96 -6.15 -7.85 -2.80
N ILE A 97 -5.73 -6.69 -2.29
CA ILE A 97 -6.57 -5.68 -1.64
C ILE A 97 -6.25 -4.33 -2.27
N SER A 98 -7.27 -3.50 -2.48
CA SER A 98 -7.09 -2.09 -2.78
C SER A 98 -7.87 -1.23 -1.80
N GLU A 99 -7.33 -0.05 -1.50
CA GLU A 99 -7.97 0.98 -0.71
C GLU A 99 -7.79 2.32 -1.42
N SER A 100 -8.85 3.12 -1.53
CA SER A 100 -8.75 4.48 -2.06
C SER A 100 -9.42 5.49 -1.15
N GLY A 101 -9.09 6.76 -1.31
CA GLY A 101 -9.66 7.85 -0.51
C GLY A 101 -9.00 9.19 -0.79
N GLU A 102 -8.96 10.02 0.24
CA GLU A 102 -8.44 11.38 0.17
C GLU A 102 -7.21 11.56 1.06
N TYR A 103 -6.15 12.13 0.50
CA TYR A 103 -4.93 12.51 1.19
C TYR A 103 -4.92 14.01 1.48
N HIS A 104 -4.64 14.35 2.74
CA HIS A 104 -4.47 15.72 3.21
C HIS A 104 -3.09 15.89 3.82
N SER A 105 -2.42 16.99 3.47
CA SER A 105 -1.10 17.33 3.98
C SER A 105 -0.98 18.84 4.21
N ASP A 106 -0.29 19.24 5.28
CA ASP A 106 0.01 20.66 5.49
C ASP A 106 0.97 21.22 4.42
N ALA A 107 1.89 20.38 3.92
CA ALA A 107 2.87 20.78 2.92
C ALA A 107 2.30 20.83 1.49
N LEU A 108 1.42 19.89 1.13
CA LEU A 108 0.87 19.76 -0.23
C LEU A 108 -0.59 20.23 -0.36
N GLY A 109 -1.24 20.57 0.75
CA GLY A 109 -2.68 20.82 0.84
C GLY A 109 -3.49 19.53 0.67
N GLY A 110 -4.74 19.69 0.23
CA GLY A 110 -5.66 18.60 -0.02
C GLY A 110 -7.12 19.10 -0.08
N PRO A 111 -8.09 18.19 -0.27
CA PRO A 111 -7.91 16.76 -0.50
C PRO A 111 -7.25 16.47 -1.87
N HIS A 112 -6.36 15.48 -1.90
CA HIS A 112 -5.81 14.89 -3.13
C HIS A 112 -6.17 13.41 -3.19
N TYR A 113 -6.15 12.80 -4.38
CA TYR A 113 -6.45 11.38 -4.50
C TYR A 113 -5.38 10.51 -3.81
N TYR A 114 -5.85 9.48 -3.12
CA TYR A 114 -5.06 8.45 -2.46
C TYR A 114 -5.48 7.08 -2.96
N ILE A 115 -4.50 6.21 -3.20
CA ILE A 115 -4.72 4.78 -3.39
C ILE A 115 -3.60 3.98 -2.75
N TRP A 116 -3.95 2.86 -2.16
CA TRP A 116 -3.05 1.84 -1.68
C TRP A 116 -3.49 0.49 -2.24
N GLY A 117 -2.51 -0.34 -2.59
CA GLY A 117 -2.74 -1.69 -3.07
C GLY A 117 -1.77 -2.65 -2.39
N GLN A 118 -2.24 -3.85 -2.10
CA GLN A 118 -1.44 -4.93 -1.55
C GLN A 118 -1.77 -6.26 -2.23
N SER A 119 -0.75 -7.04 -2.51
CA SER A 119 -0.85 -8.36 -3.11
C SER A 119 -0.01 -9.37 -2.35
N ARG A 120 -0.45 -10.63 -2.33
CA ARG A 120 0.23 -11.74 -1.67
C ARG A 120 0.73 -12.79 -2.67
N LEU A 121 1.92 -13.32 -2.41
CA LEU A 121 2.50 -14.49 -3.07
C LEU A 121 3.14 -15.40 -2.01
N GLY A 122 2.47 -16.50 -1.67
CA GLY A 122 2.93 -17.40 -0.60
C GLY A 122 3.16 -16.67 0.72
N LYS A 123 4.42 -16.61 1.16
CA LYS A 123 4.88 -15.96 2.40
C LYS A 123 5.22 -14.47 2.24
N VAL A 124 5.09 -13.91 1.04
CA VAL A 124 5.49 -12.53 0.73
C VAL A 124 4.24 -11.69 0.49
N THR A 125 4.17 -10.52 1.12
CA THR A 125 3.21 -9.47 0.72
C THR A 125 3.97 -8.27 0.18
N VAL A 126 3.46 -7.71 -0.91
CA VAL A 126 3.97 -6.48 -1.52
C VAL A 126 2.85 -5.46 -1.48
N SER A 127 3.17 -4.21 -1.16
CA SER A 127 2.18 -3.13 -1.17
C SER A 127 2.78 -1.85 -1.68
N ALA A 128 1.96 -1.03 -2.33
CA ALA A 128 2.34 0.31 -2.73
C ALA A 128 1.22 1.28 -2.38
N VAL A 129 1.61 2.45 -1.87
CA VAL A 129 0.73 3.60 -1.68
C VAL A 129 1.12 4.68 -2.66
N GLY A 130 0.11 5.34 -3.25
CA GLY A 130 0.24 6.53 -4.05
C GLY A 130 -0.55 7.67 -3.44
N LYS A 131 0.16 8.77 -3.15
CA LYS A 131 -0.41 10.03 -2.68
C LYS A 131 -0.29 11.07 -3.78
N GLY A 132 -1.45 11.53 -4.26
CA GLY A 132 -1.54 12.58 -5.26
C GLY A 132 -1.19 13.96 -4.71
N SER A 133 -1.19 14.93 -5.62
CA SER A 133 -1.08 16.35 -5.28
C SER A 133 -1.79 17.19 -6.36
N LYS A 134 -1.75 18.52 -6.18
CA LYS A 134 -2.43 19.47 -7.06
C LYS A 134 -2.13 19.20 -8.54
N GLY A 135 -3.20 19.03 -9.33
CA GLY A 135 -3.15 18.86 -10.79
C GLY A 135 -2.84 17.44 -11.27
N ARG A 136 -2.79 16.45 -10.37
CA ARG A 136 -2.70 15.02 -10.71
C ARG A 136 -4.09 14.42 -10.87
N ALA A 137 -4.29 13.67 -11.95
CA ALA A 137 -5.49 12.88 -12.13
C ALA A 137 -5.40 11.56 -11.34
N PRO A 138 -6.51 11.02 -10.82
CA PRO A 138 -6.52 9.72 -10.13
C PRO A 138 -5.86 8.60 -10.93
N GLU A 139 -6.09 8.55 -12.25
CA GLU A 139 -5.58 7.51 -13.14
C GLU A 139 -4.05 7.52 -13.26
N GLU A 140 -3.41 8.69 -13.12
CA GLU A 140 -1.93 8.78 -13.08
C GLU A 140 -1.38 8.07 -11.84
N ILE A 141 -2.11 8.12 -10.73
CA ILE A 141 -1.70 7.60 -9.43
C ILE A 141 -2.04 6.10 -9.36
N ASP A 142 -3.22 5.70 -9.86
CA ASP A 142 -3.62 4.29 -10.01
C ASP A 142 -2.60 3.52 -10.85
N THR A 143 -2.20 4.10 -11.99
CA THR A 143 -1.20 3.49 -12.88
C THR A 143 0.13 3.31 -12.15
N ALA A 144 0.61 4.32 -11.44
CA ALA A 144 1.87 4.25 -10.70
C ALA A 144 1.85 3.16 -9.61
N VAL A 145 0.73 3.02 -8.87
CA VAL A 145 0.58 1.98 -7.83
C VAL A 145 0.44 0.59 -8.44
N THR A 146 -0.32 0.45 -9.52
CA THR A 146 -0.50 -0.82 -10.24
C THR A 146 0.81 -1.32 -10.83
N GLU A 147 1.58 -0.44 -11.47
CA GLU A 147 2.90 -0.78 -12.02
C GLU A 147 3.88 -1.16 -10.91
N ALA A 148 3.91 -0.39 -9.81
CA ALA A 148 4.79 -0.68 -8.68
C ALA A 148 4.51 -2.06 -8.06
N THR A 149 3.25 -2.36 -7.77
CA THR A 149 2.84 -3.65 -7.19
C THR A 149 3.10 -4.80 -8.17
N GLY A 150 2.75 -4.63 -9.45
CA GLY A 150 2.99 -5.65 -10.49
C GLY A 150 4.47 -5.99 -10.68
N VAL A 151 5.35 -4.98 -10.74
CA VAL A 151 6.80 -5.20 -10.86
C VAL A 151 7.36 -5.89 -9.62
N MET A 152 6.96 -5.45 -8.41
CA MET A 152 7.42 -6.10 -7.17
C MET A 152 6.99 -7.57 -7.09
N LEU A 153 5.76 -7.87 -7.51
CA LEU A 153 5.24 -9.24 -7.52
C LEU A 153 5.99 -10.13 -8.51
N ALA A 154 6.23 -9.64 -9.73
CA ALA A 154 6.97 -10.39 -10.75
C ALA A 154 8.41 -10.69 -10.31
N VAL A 155 9.09 -9.71 -9.69
CA VAL A 155 10.44 -9.92 -9.14
C VAL A 155 10.41 -10.90 -7.97
N ALA A 156 9.41 -10.81 -7.08
CA ALA A 156 9.27 -11.75 -5.97
C ALA A 156 9.05 -13.19 -6.46
N GLU A 157 8.25 -13.38 -7.51
CA GLU A 157 8.02 -14.68 -8.15
C GLU A 157 9.33 -15.26 -8.71
N ASP A 158 10.08 -14.49 -9.49
CA ASP A 158 11.36 -14.93 -10.07
C ASP A 158 12.39 -15.33 -9.00
N GLU A 159 12.52 -14.54 -7.94
CA GLU A 159 13.45 -14.81 -6.82
C GLU A 159 13.03 -16.04 -5.99
N LEU A 160 11.73 -16.34 -5.91
CA LEU A 160 11.20 -17.50 -5.18
C LEU A 160 11.24 -18.80 -6.00
N GLU A 161 11.05 -18.71 -7.32
CA GLU A 161 11.21 -19.86 -8.23
C GLU A 161 12.69 -20.26 -8.42
N GLY A 162 13.60 -19.29 -8.26
CA GLY A 162 15.05 -19.46 -8.35
C GLY A 162 15.58 -19.64 -9.78
N PRO A 163 16.88 -19.40 -10.04
CA PRO A 163 17.46 -19.67 -11.35
C PRO A 163 17.39 -21.18 -11.66
N ARG A 164 16.81 -21.53 -12.82
CA ARG A 164 16.87 -22.90 -13.36
C ARG A 164 18.28 -23.31 -13.76
#